data_AF-A0A1W9MW43-F1
#
_entry.id   AF-A0A1W9MW43-F1
#
_cell.length_a   1.000
_cell.length_b   1.000
_cell.length_c   1.000
_cell.angle_alpha   90.00
_cell.angle_beta   90.00
_cell.angle_gamma   90.00
#
_symmetry.space_group_name_H-M   'P 1'
#
loop_
_entity.id
_entity.type
_entity.pdbx_description
1 polymer ?
#
loop_
_entity_poly.entity_id
_entity_poly.type
_entity_poly.pdbx_seq_one_letter_code
_entity_poly.pdbx_strand_id
1 'polypeptide(L)'
;MMNKLLPFEQEIKAYFIQHKIAFQDNSGSFRKLDFSFGDKAAKRHFSFDVKEKRQPYTKANWPDTKIPEPHLFIMDDLAARKILAYSPNSGLAVRDNMSGCYVFFSVVDLFLMPKKRVNREIKKNVQGMKGKWMIDLRHGRRFEKLADVFKEIEIYLNSREDIFVRILECYGDYTGEEIPKGGITRRPEHWSTDVKETR
;
A
#
# COMPACT_ATOMS: atom_id res chain seq x y z
N MET A 1 0.38 -11.24 -31.28
CA MET A 1 0.63 -9.82 -31.01
C MET A 1 0.18 -9.53 -29.58
N MET A 2 1.10 -9.23 -28.65
CA MET A 2 0.70 -8.76 -27.32
C MET A 2 0.12 -7.36 -27.49
N ASN A 3 -1.20 -7.20 -27.27
CA ASN A 3 -1.78 -5.87 -27.10
C ASN A 3 -0.99 -5.17 -26.00
N LYS A 4 -0.27 -4.10 -26.35
CA LYS A 4 0.58 -3.37 -25.42
C LYS A 4 -0.35 -2.68 -24.43
N LEU A 5 -0.55 -3.30 -23.27
CA LEU A 5 -1.34 -2.71 -22.19
C LEU A 5 -0.79 -1.30 -21.91
N LEU A 6 -1.70 -0.33 -21.84
CA LEU A 6 -1.37 1.04 -21.43
C LEU A 6 -0.63 0.99 -20.09
N PRO A 7 0.43 1.80 -19.88
CA PRO A 7 1.05 1.94 -18.56
C PRO A 7 -0.01 2.31 -17.52
N PHE A 8 0.07 1.77 -16.31
CA PHE A 8 -0.96 1.93 -15.28
C PHE A 8 -1.20 3.40 -14.92
N GLU A 9 -0.15 4.23 -14.92
CA GLU A 9 -0.31 5.68 -14.79
C GLU A 9 -1.24 6.29 -15.85
N GLN A 10 -1.14 5.84 -17.11
CA GLN A 10 -1.99 6.33 -18.19
C GLN A 10 -3.41 5.81 -18.08
N GLU A 11 -3.57 4.57 -17.60
CA GLU A 11 -4.87 4.00 -17.29
C GLU A 11 -5.61 4.78 -16.18
N ILE A 12 -4.90 5.17 -15.12
CA ILE A 12 -5.42 6.03 -14.05
C ILE A 12 -5.83 7.41 -14.59
N LYS A 13 -4.98 8.04 -15.40
CA LYS A 13 -5.29 9.34 -16.04
C LYS A 13 -6.53 9.23 -16.92
N ALA A 14 -6.62 8.19 -17.76
CA ALA A 14 -7.77 7.94 -18.61
C ALA A 14 -9.05 7.74 -17.78
N TYR A 15 -8.97 6.98 -16.68
CA TYR A 15 -10.09 6.80 -15.77
C TYR A 15 -10.57 8.13 -15.18
N PHE A 16 -9.67 8.95 -14.64
CA PHE A 16 -10.03 10.24 -14.06
C PHE A 16 -10.63 11.21 -15.09
N ILE A 17 -10.06 11.27 -16.29
CA ILE A 17 -10.58 12.10 -17.39
C ILE A 17 -11.98 11.63 -17.80
N GLN A 18 -12.17 10.34 -18.02
CA GLN A 18 -13.45 9.75 -18.41
C GLN A 18 -14.55 10.03 -17.38
N HIS A 19 -14.22 9.98 -16.10
CA HIS A 19 -15.17 10.20 -15.00
C HIS A 19 -15.22 11.65 -14.51
N LYS A 20 -14.54 12.58 -15.19
CA LYS A 20 -14.45 14.01 -14.82
C LYS A 20 -14.01 14.25 -13.37
N ILE A 21 -13.12 13.40 -12.87
CA ILE A 21 -12.55 13.52 -11.53
C ILE A 21 -11.37 14.49 -11.61
N ALA A 22 -11.40 15.58 -10.84
CA ALA A 22 -10.26 16.48 -10.73
C ALA A 22 -9.12 15.80 -9.96
N PHE A 23 -7.92 15.80 -10.53
CA PHE A 23 -6.74 15.17 -9.94
C PHE A 23 -5.48 15.99 -10.16
N GLN A 24 -4.47 15.74 -9.32
CA GLN A 24 -3.11 16.25 -9.50
C GLN A 24 -2.23 15.09 -9.97
N ASP A 25 -1.58 15.27 -11.11
CA ASP A 25 -0.57 14.38 -11.65
C ASP A 25 0.82 14.83 -11.21
N ASN A 26 1.48 14.01 -10.40
CA ASN A 26 2.87 14.23 -10.00
C ASN A 26 3.73 13.01 -10.35
N SER A 27 3.37 12.20 -11.36
CA SER A 27 4.12 10.96 -11.66
C SER A 27 5.56 11.21 -12.12
N GLY A 28 5.87 12.43 -12.56
CA GLY A 28 7.24 12.89 -12.83
C GLY A 28 8.02 13.40 -11.60
N SER A 29 7.41 13.44 -10.41
CA SER A 29 8.00 14.03 -9.22
C SER A 29 8.74 13.02 -8.34
N PHE A 30 10.00 13.32 -8.02
CA PHE A 30 10.75 12.53 -7.04
C PHE A 30 10.33 12.77 -5.58
N ARG A 31 9.57 13.84 -5.30
CA ARG A 31 9.24 14.30 -3.94
C ARG A 31 7.79 14.06 -3.54
N LYS A 32 6.90 13.89 -4.50
CA LYS A 32 5.45 13.71 -4.28
C LYS A 32 5.02 12.27 -4.56
N LEU A 33 3.80 11.94 -4.17
CA LEU A 33 3.12 10.73 -4.60
C LEU A 33 2.54 10.94 -6.00
N ASP A 34 2.48 9.87 -6.79
CA ASP A 34 2.17 9.92 -8.23
C ASP A 34 0.86 10.65 -8.53
N PHE A 35 -0.19 10.41 -7.73
CA PHE A 35 -1.49 11.04 -7.92
C PHE A 35 -2.11 11.55 -6.63
N SER A 36 -3.00 12.53 -6.75
CA SER A 36 -3.92 12.86 -5.67
C SER A 36 -5.24 13.43 -6.19
N PHE A 37 -6.34 13.21 -5.47
CA PHE A 37 -7.69 13.66 -5.85
C PHE A 37 -8.54 13.91 -4.60
N GLY A 38 -9.76 14.43 -4.79
CA GLY A 38 -10.71 14.70 -3.71
C GLY A 38 -10.58 16.09 -3.08
N ASP A 39 -11.42 16.36 -2.08
CA ASP A 39 -11.56 17.69 -1.48
C ASP A 39 -10.68 17.86 -0.22
N LYS A 40 -9.75 18.82 -0.29
CA LYS A 40 -8.88 19.19 0.84
C LYS A 40 -9.65 19.91 1.96
N ALA A 41 -10.65 20.73 1.63
CA ALA A 41 -11.42 21.46 2.63
C ALA A 41 -12.26 20.50 3.49
N ALA A 42 -12.88 19.50 2.85
CA ALA A 42 -13.58 18.41 3.54
C ALA A 42 -12.63 17.38 4.20
N LYS A 43 -11.30 17.55 4.13
CA LYS A 43 -10.30 16.57 4.61
C LYS A 43 -10.48 15.16 4.00
N ARG A 44 -11.03 15.10 2.78
CA ARG A 44 -11.26 13.90 1.97
C ARG A 44 -10.33 13.83 0.75
N HIS A 45 -9.27 14.62 0.74
CA HIS A 45 -8.20 14.53 -0.26
C HIS A 45 -7.36 13.29 -0.01
N PHE A 46 -7.07 12.51 -1.06
CA PHE A 46 -6.30 11.27 -0.99
C PHE A 46 -5.12 11.29 -1.97
N SER A 47 -3.94 10.87 -1.53
CA SER A 47 -2.70 10.85 -2.32
C SER A 47 -2.11 9.44 -2.40
N PHE A 48 -1.74 8.96 -3.58
CA PHE A 48 -1.26 7.59 -3.74
C PHE A 48 -0.14 7.44 -4.76
N ASP A 49 0.74 6.48 -4.51
CA ASP A 49 1.73 6.02 -5.48
C ASP A 49 1.12 4.89 -6.30
N VAL A 50 1.48 4.79 -7.58
CA VAL A 50 1.08 3.70 -8.46
C VAL A 50 2.29 2.87 -8.85
N LYS A 51 2.13 1.55 -8.88
CA LYS A 51 3.18 0.63 -9.31
C LYS A 51 2.61 -0.51 -10.13
N GLU A 52 3.50 -1.21 -10.84
CA GLU A 52 3.11 -2.34 -11.68
C GLU A 52 4.05 -3.52 -11.44
N LYS A 53 3.47 -4.71 -11.28
CA LYS A 53 4.19 -5.97 -11.40
C LYS A 53 4.01 -6.48 -12.83
N ARG A 54 5.02 -6.26 -13.67
CA ARG A 54 4.96 -6.60 -15.11
C ARG A 54 5.50 -7.99 -15.44
N GLN A 55 6.34 -8.54 -14.56
CA GLN A 55 7.09 -9.77 -14.79
C GLN A 55 7.46 -10.44 -13.46
N PRO A 56 7.82 -11.73 -13.48
CA PRO A 56 8.35 -12.41 -12.31
C PRO A 56 9.67 -11.81 -11.81
N TYR A 57 9.94 -11.93 -10.51
CA TYR A 57 11.23 -11.56 -9.94
C TYR A 57 12.27 -12.66 -10.11
N THR A 58 13.50 -12.28 -10.48
CA THR A 58 14.64 -13.19 -10.46
C THR A 58 15.04 -13.50 -9.02
N LYS A 59 14.76 -14.73 -8.54
CA LYS A 59 15.02 -15.15 -7.15
C LYS A 59 16.47 -14.92 -6.70
N ALA A 60 17.46 -15.13 -7.57
CA ALA A 60 18.87 -14.93 -7.25
C ALA A 60 19.25 -13.49 -6.83
N ASN A 61 18.42 -12.50 -7.16
CA ASN A 61 18.67 -11.09 -6.81
C ASN A 61 18.09 -10.69 -5.45
N TRP A 62 17.46 -11.61 -4.72
CA TRP A 62 16.69 -11.33 -3.51
C TRP A 62 16.96 -12.39 -2.45
N PRO A 63 17.01 -12.01 -1.16
CA PRO A 63 17.15 -12.99 -0.11
C PRO A 63 15.92 -13.89 -0.04
N ASP A 64 16.10 -15.10 0.45
CA ASP A 64 15.01 -16.07 0.57
C ASP A 64 13.84 -15.51 1.39
N THR A 65 12.64 -15.80 0.92
CA THR A 65 11.39 -15.39 1.54
C THR A 65 10.39 -16.54 1.50
N LYS A 66 9.52 -16.61 2.51
CA LYS A 66 8.39 -17.54 2.53
C LYS A 66 7.26 -17.12 1.57
N ILE A 67 7.31 -15.89 1.04
CA ILE A 67 6.32 -15.36 0.11
C ILE A 67 6.47 -16.04 -1.26
N PRO A 68 5.44 -16.72 -1.79
CA PRO A 68 5.48 -17.28 -3.13
C PRO A 68 5.70 -16.19 -4.18
N GLU A 69 6.56 -16.44 -5.17
CA GLU A 69 6.93 -15.46 -6.21
C GLU A 69 5.72 -14.80 -6.91
N PRO A 70 4.62 -15.51 -7.25
CA PRO A 70 3.45 -14.88 -7.85
C PRO A 70 2.88 -13.74 -7.01
N HIS A 71 2.99 -13.83 -5.68
CA HIS A 71 2.48 -12.85 -4.73
C HIS A 71 3.56 -11.92 -4.19
N LEU A 72 4.84 -12.20 -4.42
CA LEU A 72 5.92 -11.31 -4.02
C LEU A 72 5.80 -10.01 -4.79
N PHE A 73 5.90 -8.90 -4.07
CA PHE A 73 6.07 -7.57 -4.64
C PHE A 73 7.20 -6.82 -3.93
N ILE A 74 8.00 -6.09 -4.70
CA ILE A 74 9.18 -5.40 -4.19
C ILE A 74 9.05 -3.90 -4.39
N MET A 75 8.93 -3.21 -3.26
CA MET A 75 8.79 -1.77 -3.19
C MET A 75 10.08 -1.12 -2.68
N ASP A 76 10.33 0.12 -3.10
CA ASP A 76 11.37 0.94 -2.47
C ASP A 76 10.95 1.39 -1.07
N ASP A 77 11.85 1.28 -0.09
CA ASP A 77 11.60 1.80 1.26
C ASP A 77 11.29 3.31 1.23
N LEU A 78 11.94 4.05 0.32
CA LEU A 78 11.63 5.47 0.07
C LEU A 78 10.18 5.68 -0.39
N ALA A 79 9.63 4.81 -1.24
CA ALA A 79 8.23 4.94 -1.68
C ALA A 79 7.27 4.73 -0.50
N ALA A 80 7.54 3.74 0.36
CA ALA A 80 6.77 3.53 1.59
C ALA A 80 6.81 4.75 2.52
N ARG A 81 8.00 5.34 2.71
CA ARG A 81 8.15 6.56 3.53
C ARG A 81 7.46 7.78 2.93
N LYS A 82 7.47 7.93 1.59
CA LYS A 82 6.67 8.98 0.93
C LYS A 82 5.18 8.76 1.21
N ILE A 83 4.68 7.53 1.13
CA ILE A 83 3.28 7.24 1.42
C ILE A 83 2.95 7.61 2.87
N LEU A 84 3.80 7.25 3.83
CA LEU A 84 3.64 7.63 5.23
C LEU A 84 3.62 9.14 5.45
N ALA A 85 4.44 9.90 4.73
CA ALA A 85 4.49 11.36 4.84
C ALA A 85 3.17 12.05 4.42
N TYR A 86 2.29 11.34 3.70
CA TYR A 86 0.96 11.82 3.28
C TYR A 86 -0.17 11.17 4.12
N SER A 87 0.17 10.46 5.19
CA SER A 87 -0.78 9.90 6.15
C SER A 87 -1.67 11.01 6.75
N PRO A 88 -2.95 10.73 7.07
CA PRO A 88 -3.63 9.43 6.98
C PRO A 88 -4.26 9.14 5.61
N ASN A 89 -4.32 10.10 4.69
CA ASN A 89 -5.05 9.92 3.44
C ASN A 89 -4.11 9.53 2.30
N SER A 90 -3.47 8.37 2.45
CA SER A 90 -2.57 7.86 1.43
C SER A 90 -2.53 6.35 1.30
N GLY A 91 -1.98 5.87 0.18
CA GLY A 91 -1.86 4.45 -0.10
C GLY A 91 -1.00 4.14 -1.33
N LEU A 92 -0.99 2.86 -1.68
CA LEU A 92 -0.34 2.28 -2.85
C LEU A 92 -1.40 1.54 -3.67
N ALA A 93 -1.46 1.84 -4.96
CA ALA A 93 -2.16 1.02 -5.93
C ALA A 93 -1.14 0.25 -6.78
N VAL A 94 -1.31 -1.06 -6.90
CA VAL A 94 -0.48 -1.94 -7.73
C VAL A 94 -1.36 -2.57 -8.80
N ARG A 95 -0.95 -2.46 -10.07
CA ARG A 95 -1.47 -3.33 -11.12
C ARG A 95 -0.58 -4.56 -11.23
N ASP A 96 -1.12 -5.72 -10.88
CA ASP A 96 -0.43 -7.00 -11.04
C ASP A 96 -0.79 -7.59 -12.41
N ASN A 97 0.03 -7.28 -13.41
CA ASN A 97 -0.18 -7.76 -14.78
C ASN A 97 -0.01 -9.28 -14.87
N MET A 98 0.68 -9.91 -13.92
CA MET A 98 0.87 -11.37 -13.90
C MET A 98 -0.43 -12.08 -13.50
N SER A 99 -1.23 -11.46 -12.64
CA SER A 99 -2.48 -12.01 -12.12
C SER A 99 -3.73 -11.36 -12.71
N GLY A 100 -3.57 -10.37 -13.60
CA GLY A 100 -4.67 -9.64 -14.23
C GLY A 100 -5.55 -8.88 -13.23
N CYS A 101 -4.97 -8.34 -12.16
CA CYS A 101 -5.73 -7.68 -11.09
C CYS A 101 -5.08 -6.37 -10.62
N TYR A 102 -5.86 -5.63 -9.82
CA TYR A 102 -5.41 -4.47 -9.04
C TYR A 102 -5.32 -4.87 -7.58
N VAL A 103 -4.34 -4.33 -6.88
CA VAL A 103 -4.17 -4.49 -5.44
C VAL A 103 -4.02 -3.12 -4.82
N PHE A 104 -4.83 -2.83 -3.81
CA PHE A 104 -4.76 -1.59 -3.05
C PHE A 104 -4.27 -1.86 -1.63
N PHE A 105 -3.38 -1.00 -1.17
CA PHE A 105 -2.98 -0.91 0.23
C PHE A 105 -3.18 0.53 0.70
N SER A 106 -3.95 0.73 1.75
CA SER A 106 -3.90 1.98 2.52
C SER A 106 -2.53 2.12 3.19
N VAL A 107 -2.22 3.34 3.67
CA VAL A 107 -1.03 3.56 4.49
C VAL A 107 -1.03 2.68 5.74
N VAL A 108 -2.19 2.37 6.32
CA VAL A 108 -2.27 1.49 7.49
C VAL A 108 -1.93 0.06 7.09
N ASP A 109 -2.52 -0.44 6.00
CA ASP A 109 -2.21 -1.78 5.48
C ASP A 109 -0.70 -1.96 5.27
N LEU A 110 -0.05 -1.01 4.59
CA LEU A 110 1.38 -1.08 4.29
C LEU A 110 2.26 -1.16 5.54
N PHE A 111 1.90 -0.40 6.58
CA PHE A 111 2.73 -0.27 7.77
C PHE A 111 2.48 -1.37 8.79
N LEU A 112 1.27 -1.92 8.84
CA LEU A 112 0.92 -2.99 9.77
C LEU A 112 1.12 -4.40 9.19
N MET A 113 1.05 -4.58 7.87
CA MET A 113 1.27 -5.91 7.28
C MET A 113 2.69 -6.46 7.51
N PRO A 114 2.85 -7.79 7.57
CA PRO A 114 4.15 -8.45 7.51
C PRO A 114 4.93 -8.05 6.27
N LYS A 115 6.22 -7.78 6.47
CA LYS A 115 7.13 -7.41 5.39
C LYS A 115 8.57 -7.75 5.76
N LYS A 116 9.37 -8.11 4.76
CA LYS A 116 10.82 -8.26 4.93
C LYS A 116 11.51 -7.03 4.38
N ARG A 117 12.25 -6.31 5.23
CA ARG A 117 13.09 -5.17 4.82
C ARG A 117 14.48 -5.68 4.46
N VAL A 118 14.99 -5.26 3.31
CA VAL A 118 16.30 -5.69 2.80
C VAL A 118 17.03 -4.50 2.22
N ASN A 119 18.36 -4.49 2.33
CA ASN A 119 19.20 -3.52 1.62
C ASN A 119 19.73 -4.17 0.36
N ARG A 120 19.67 -3.45 -0.76
CA ARG A 120 20.18 -3.92 -2.05
C ARG A 120 21.24 -2.98 -2.56
N GLU A 121 22.37 -3.53 -2.99
CA GLU A 121 23.40 -2.78 -3.69
C GLU A 121 22.84 -2.18 -4.99
N ILE A 122 23.13 -0.91 -5.20
CA ILE A 122 22.91 -0.20 -6.45
C ILE A 122 24.25 0.20 -7.04
N LYS A 123 24.48 -0.21 -8.29
CA LYS A 123 25.60 0.21 -9.12
C LYS A 123 25.08 1.14 -10.22
N LYS A 124 24.46 2.24 -9.81
CA LYS A 124 24.16 3.36 -10.72
C LYS A 124 25.28 4.41 -10.56
N ASN A 125 25.09 5.63 -11.03
CA ASN A 125 26.05 6.76 -11.00
C ASN A 125 26.73 7.00 -9.63
N VAL A 126 26.26 6.36 -8.55
CA VAL A 126 26.92 6.26 -7.24
C VAL A 126 26.76 4.81 -6.74
N GLN A 127 27.83 4.22 -6.19
CA GLN A 127 27.77 2.95 -5.47
C GLN A 127 27.11 3.17 -4.10
N GLY A 128 26.06 2.42 -3.79
CA GLY A 128 25.37 2.57 -2.51
C GLY A 128 24.35 1.48 -2.23
N MET A 129 23.65 1.63 -1.13
CA MET A 129 22.59 0.71 -0.70
C MET A 129 21.22 1.38 -0.85
N LYS A 130 20.25 0.64 -1.38
CA LYS A 130 18.85 1.06 -1.44
C LYS A 130 18.00 0.12 -0.58
N GLY A 131 17.27 0.69 0.37
CA GLY A 131 16.28 -0.04 1.16
C GLY A 131 15.10 -0.49 0.30
N LYS A 132 14.69 -1.74 0.48
CA LYS A 132 13.59 -2.39 -0.23
C LYS A 132 12.68 -3.11 0.76
N TRP A 133 11.39 -3.13 0.46
CA TRP A 133 10.40 -3.95 1.15
C TRP A 133 9.99 -5.08 0.22
N MET A 134 10.07 -6.30 0.72
CA MET A 134 9.47 -7.49 0.11
C MET A 134 8.13 -7.71 0.82
N ILE A 135 7.04 -7.53 0.07
CA ILE A 135 5.67 -7.57 0.58
C ILE A 135 4.88 -8.66 -0.16
N ASP A 136 3.81 -9.15 0.47
CA ASP A 136 2.90 -10.13 -0.12
C ASP A 136 1.66 -9.42 -0.65
N LEU A 137 1.39 -9.53 -1.96
CA LEU A 137 0.23 -8.90 -2.59
C LEU A 137 -1.11 -9.41 -2.03
N ARG A 138 -1.13 -10.58 -1.38
CA ARG A 138 -2.34 -11.11 -0.72
C ARG A 138 -2.72 -10.34 0.53
N HIS A 139 -1.82 -9.54 1.09
CA HIS A 139 -2.10 -8.65 2.23
C HIS A 139 -2.85 -7.37 1.82
N GLY A 140 -2.96 -7.10 0.52
CA GLY A 140 -3.70 -5.96 -0.01
C GLY A 140 -5.10 -6.35 -0.48
N ARG A 141 -5.95 -5.36 -0.66
CA ARG A 141 -7.31 -5.56 -1.19
C ARG A 141 -7.24 -5.77 -2.70
N ARG A 142 -7.71 -6.92 -3.18
CA ARG A 142 -7.64 -7.32 -4.59
C ARG A 142 -8.93 -6.96 -5.33
N PHE A 143 -8.78 -6.41 -6.53
CA PHE A 143 -9.88 -6.01 -7.41
C PHE A 143 -9.63 -6.45 -8.86
N GLU A 144 -10.70 -6.75 -9.58
CA GLU A 144 -10.65 -7.04 -11.02
C GLU A 144 -10.75 -5.77 -11.87
N LYS A 145 -11.35 -4.71 -11.33
CA LYS A 145 -11.59 -3.45 -12.04
C LYS A 145 -10.98 -2.29 -11.28
N LEU A 146 -10.38 -1.37 -12.03
CA LEU A 146 -9.81 -0.14 -11.46
C LEU A 146 -10.86 0.70 -10.72
N ALA A 147 -12.10 0.73 -11.20
CA ALA A 147 -13.18 1.45 -10.53
C ALA A 147 -13.38 1.02 -9.07
N ASP A 148 -13.17 -0.27 -8.77
CA ASP A 148 -13.37 -0.80 -7.42
C ASP A 148 -12.22 -0.42 -6.46
N VAL A 149 -11.02 -0.14 -6.99
CA VAL A 149 -9.93 0.49 -6.21
C VAL A 149 -10.37 1.86 -5.69
N PHE A 150 -11.02 2.67 -6.51
CA PHE A 150 -11.48 4.00 -6.10
C PHE A 150 -12.66 3.94 -5.13
N LYS A 151 -13.56 2.96 -5.29
CA LYS A 151 -14.60 2.69 -4.29
C LYS A 151 -13.99 2.31 -2.94
N GLU A 152 -12.95 1.48 -2.96
CA GLU A 152 -12.24 1.11 -1.74
C GLU A 152 -11.56 2.31 -1.06
N ILE A 153 -10.98 3.23 -1.83
CA ILE A 153 -10.45 4.48 -1.27
C ILE A 153 -11.56 5.29 -0.59
N GLU A 154 -12.75 5.38 -1.17
CA GLU A 154 -13.89 6.06 -0.53
C GLU A 154 -14.35 5.35 0.75
N ILE A 155 -14.38 4.01 0.76
CA ILE A 155 -14.67 3.21 1.97
C ILE A 155 -13.64 3.52 3.05
N TYR A 156 -12.34 3.46 2.71
CA TYR A 156 -11.26 3.81 3.62
C TYR A 156 -11.38 5.21 4.19
N LEU A 157 -11.69 6.21 3.35
CA LEU A 157 -11.89 7.60 3.80
C LEU A 157 -13.08 7.72 4.77
N ASN A 158 -14.14 6.93 4.58
CA ASN A 158 -15.30 6.89 5.46
C ASN A 158 -15.02 6.20 6.80
N SER A 159 -14.18 5.16 6.81
CA SER A 159 -13.84 4.40 8.03
C SER A 159 -12.54 4.87 8.70
N ARG A 160 -11.90 5.92 8.19
CA ARG A 160 -10.55 6.34 8.61
C ARG A 160 -10.43 6.59 10.10
N GLU A 161 -11.39 7.29 10.69
CA GLU A 161 -11.34 7.57 12.13
C GLU A 161 -11.37 6.26 12.92
N ASP A 162 -12.27 5.35 12.58
CA ASP A 162 -12.34 4.06 13.25
C ASP A 162 -11.04 3.28 13.11
N ILE A 163 -10.47 3.21 11.90
CA ILE A 163 -9.22 2.49 11.63
C ILE A 163 -8.05 2.97 12.50
N PHE A 164 -7.88 4.28 12.66
CA PHE A 164 -6.71 4.81 13.35
C PHE A 164 -6.88 4.92 14.87
N VAL A 165 -8.11 5.11 15.35
CA VAL A 165 -8.33 5.47 16.76
C VAL A 165 -9.39 4.68 17.49
N ARG A 166 -10.20 3.84 16.81
CA ARG A 166 -11.29 3.09 17.46
C ARG A 166 -11.21 1.58 17.33
N ILE A 167 -10.67 1.05 16.24
CA ILE A 167 -10.40 -0.38 16.10
C ILE A 167 -9.26 -0.73 17.06
N LEU A 168 -9.52 -1.69 17.95
CA LEU A 168 -8.57 -2.10 18.99
C LEU A 168 -7.90 -3.43 18.63
N GLU A 169 -8.58 -4.24 17.82
CA GLU A 169 -8.08 -5.48 17.27
C GLU A 169 -6.87 -5.23 16.36
N CYS A 170 -6.09 -6.29 16.12
CA CYS A 170 -5.11 -6.28 15.05
C CYS A 170 -5.80 -5.89 13.74
N TYR A 171 -5.30 -4.83 13.11
CA TYR A 171 -5.86 -4.32 11.88
C TYR A 171 -5.42 -5.19 10.68
N GLY A 172 -6.38 -5.56 9.85
CA GLY A 172 -6.17 -6.39 8.67
C GLY A 172 -6.21 -7.89 8.97
N ASP A 173 -6.25 -8.68 7.90
CA ASP A 173 -6.10 -10.13 7.92
C ASP A 173 -4.95 -10.49 6.98
N TYR A 174 -3.79 -10.80 7.56
CA TYR A 174 -2.56 -10.98 6.81
C TYR A 174 -2.20 -12.46 6.69
N THR A 175 -2.00 -12.90 5.45
CA THR A 175 -1.59 -14.28 5.14
C THR A 175 -0.38 -14.72 5.97
N GLY A 176 -0.55 -15.82 6.70
CA GLY A 176 0.49 -16.42 7.53
C GLY A 176 0.55 -15.86 8.95
N GLU A 177 -0.31 -14.91 9.32
CA GLU A 177 -0.51 -14.53 10.71
C GLU A 177 -1.59 -15.38 11.37
N GLU A 178 -1.31 -15.79 12.60
CA GLU A 178 -2.32 -16.33 13.51
C GLU A 178 -2.62 -15.24 14.53
N ILE A 179 -3.74 -14.54 14.35
CA ILE A 179 -4.24 -13.60 15.35
C ILE A 179 -5.12 -14.42 16.31
N PRO A 180 -4.68 -14.70 17.54
CA PRO A 180 -5.50 -15.45 18.48
C PRO A 180 -6.80 -14.68 18.75
N LYS A 181 -7.93 -15.39 18.78
CA LYS A 181 -9.20 -14.81 19.23
C LYS A 181 -9.09 -14.49 20.72
N GLY A 182 -8.82 -13.24 21.07
CA GLY A 182 -8.76 -12.83 22.48
C GLY A 182 -8.36 -11.38 22.69
N GLY A 183 -9.27 -10.57 23.23
CA GLY A 183 -9.02 -9.18 23.63
C GLY A 183 -10.24 -8.29 23.48
N ILE A 184 -11.35 -8.66 24.13
CA ILE A 184 -12.64 -7.95 24.07
C ILE A 184 -12.46 -6.59 24.77
N THR A 185 -12.28 -5.53 23.97
CA THR A 185 -12.40 -4.12 24.39
C THR A 185 -11.44 -3.67 25.50
N ARG A 186 -10.36 -2.97 25.13
CA ARG A 186 -9.62 -2.13 26.09
C ARG A 186 -10.54 -1.05 26.64
N ARG A 187 -10.72 -1.03 27.96
CA ARG A 187 -11.35 0.08 28.68
C ARG A 187 -10.27 1.10 29.05
N PRO A 188 -10.43 2.40 28.76
CA PRO A 188 -9.45 3.42 29.12
C PRO A 188 -9.06 3.40 30.60
N GLU A 189 -9.98 3.02 31.48
CA GLU A 189 -9.71 2.83 32.91
C GLU A 189 -8.69 1.72 33.25
N HIS A 190 -8.39 0.79 32.34
CA HIS A 190 -7.46 -0.33 32.58
C HIS A 190 -6.01 -0.01 32.15
N TRP A 191 -5.76 1.18 31.58
CA TRP A 191 -4.43 1.57 31.08
C TRP A 191 -3.33 1.50 32.14
N SER A 192 -3.63 1.87 33.38
CA SER A 192 -2.68 1.83 34.49
C SER A 192 -2.31 0.41 34.91
N THR A 193 -3.21 -0.56 34.69
CA THR A 193 -2.99 -1.99 34.94
C THR A 193 -2.18 -2.61 33.81
N ASP A 194 -2.55 -2.35 32.55
CA ASP A 194 -1.85 -2.85 31.36
C ASP A 194 -0.37 -2.43 31.33
N VAL A 195 -0.06 -1.20 31.76
CA VAL A 195 1.32 -0.68 31.83
C VAL A 195 2.15 -1.35 32.92
N LYS A 196 1.52 -1.81 34.01
CA LYS A 196 2.20 -2.52 35.10
C LYS A 196 2.52 -3.97 34.77
N GLU A 197 1.70 -4.64 33.96
CA GLU A 197 1.91 -6.06 33.60
C GLU A 197 2.83 -6.27 32.40
N THR A 198 3.18 -5.21 31.66
CA THR A 198 4.04 -5.26 30.48
C THR A 198 5.46 -4.74 30.68
N ARG A 199 5.84 -4.44 31.93
CA ARG A 199 7.20 -4.04 32.36
C ARG A 199 7.70 -4.93 33.48
#